data_AF-K9UGV2-F1
#
_entry.id   AF-K9UGV2-F1
#
_cell.length_a   1.000
_cell.length_b   1.000
_cell.length_c   1.000
_cell.angle_alpha   90.00
_cell.angle_beta   90.00
_cell.angle_gamma   90.00
#
_symmetry.space_group_name_H-M   'P 1'
#
loop_
_entity.id
_entity.type
_entity.pdbx_description
1 polymer ?
#
loop_
_entity_poly.entity_id
_entity_poly.type
_entity_poly.pdbx_seq_one_letter_code
_entity_poly.pdbx_strand_id
1 'polypeptide(L)'
;MIVFLDTNVLGLLAKPIKSFEESSNESYRVQQWFYGLQSRGVRVITSTLCDYEFRRGLLERSGNANQLAPGVIELDILAETGILEFIPVSRKDAILAAQMWVDAQADGRPTSDKKKIDIDVIISAQCLILQQDNPGQSVVMATTNIKHISRYCEAANWQDIKF
;
A
#
# COMPACT_ATOMS: atom_id res chain seq x y z
N MET A 1 -1.66 7.15 15.24
CA MET A 1 -1.68 7.24 13.77
C MET A 1 -1.32 5.88 13.22
N ILE A 2 -2.06 5.44 12.20
CA ILE A 2 -1.77 4.26 11.40
C ILE A 2 -1.48 4.75 9.98
N VAL A 3 -0.41 4.24 9.38
CA VAL A 3 -0.06 4.51 7.98
C VAL A 3 -0.27 3.24 7.17
N PHE A 4 -1.16 3.31 6.18
CA PHE A 4 -1.46 2.21 5.26
C PHE A 4 -0.68 2.41 3.96
N LEU A 5 0.20 1.50 3.59
CA LEU A 5 0.98 1.59 2.35
C LEU A 5 0.19 1.03 1.17
N ASP A 6 0.00 1.83 0.11
CA ASP A 6 -0.45 1.33 -1.19
C ASP A 6 0.65 0.51 -1.90
N THR A 7 0.31 -0.13 -3.01
CA THR A 7 1.24 -0.94 -3.82
C THR A 7 2.47 -0.13 -4.28
N ASN A 8 2.30 1.15 -4.60
CA ASN A 8 3.40 1.98 -5.11
C ASN A 8 4.43 2.30 -4.04
N VAL A 9 3.98 2.73 -2.85
CA VAL A 9 4.87 3.04 -1.72
C VAL A 9 5.49 1.75 -1.18
N LEU A 10 4.74 0.64 -1.13
CA LEU A 10 5.27 -0.68 -0.80
C LEU A 10 6.40 -1.08 -1.76
N GLY A 11 6.20 -0.87 -3.05
CA GLY A 11 7.23 -1.19 -4.05
C GLY A 11 8.48 -0.32 -3.96
N LEU A 12 8.33 0.95 -3.56
CA LEU A 12 9.47 1.82 -3.27
C LEU A 12 10.23 1.38 -2.02
N LEU A 13 9.52 0.95 -0.97
CA LEU A 13 10.08 0.42 0.27
C LEU A 13 10.89 -0.86 0.02
N ALA A 14 10.32 -1.79 -0.74
CA ALA A 14 10.90 -3.10 -1.03
C ALA A 14 12.05 -3.08 -2.03
N LYS A 15 12.32 -1.96 -2.70
CA LYS A 15 13.35 -1.89 -3.73
C LYS A 15 14.75 -1.92 -3.08
N PRO A 16 15.63 -2.88 -3.44
CA PRO A 16 16.97 -2.95 -2.87
C PRO A 16 17.79 -1.72 -3.28
N ILE A 17 18.54 -1.17 -2.33
CA ILE A 17 19.50 -0.09 -2.61
C ILE A 17 20.80 -0.71 -3.09
N LYS A 18 21.27 -0.29 -4.26
CA LYS A 18 22.59 -0.64 -4.78
C LYS A 18 23.50 0.59 -4.63
N SER A 19 24.44 0.51 -3.68
CA SER A 19 25.51 1.50 -3.39
C SER A 19 25.15 2.76 -2.57
N PHE A 20 26.19 3.34 -1.96
CA PHE A 20 26.16 4.42 -0.94
C PHE A 20 25.90 5.84 -1.50
N GLU A 21 25.73 5.99 -2.80
CA GLU A 21 25.35 7.27 -3.41
C GLU A 21 23.95 7.17 -3.99
N GLU A 22 22.99 7.81 -3.33
CA GLU A 22 21.97 8.67 -3.93
C GLU A 22 20.90 9.01 -2.87
N SER A 23 21.13 10.09 -2.13
CA SER A 23 20.10 10.75 -1.32
C SER A 23 18.91 11.26 -2.16
N SER A 24 19.03 11.23 -3.50
CA SER A 24 17.98 11.49 -4.49
C SER A 24 17.13 10.27 -4.85
N ASN A 25 17.53 9.05 -4.48
CA ASN A 25 16.78 7.85 -4.82
C ASN A 25 15.48 7.78 -3.99
N GLU A 26 14.34 7.79 -4.68
CA GLU A 26 13.02 7.78 -4.04
C GLU A 26 12.84 6.60 -3.08
N SER A 27 13.38 5.42 -3.42
CA SER A 27 13.34 4.24 -2.55
C SER A 27 14.12 4.42 -1.27
N TYR A 28 15.30 5.05 -1.33
CA TYR A 28 16.07 5.38 -0.12
C TYR A 28 15.28 6.34 0.77
N ARG A 29 14.66 7.38 0.18
CA ARG A 29 13.85 8.34 0.94
C ARG A 29 12.61 7.69 1.57
N VAL A 30 11.95 6.77 0.87
CA VAL A 30 10.83 5.98 1.42
C VAL A 30 11.30 5.10 2.57
N GLN A 31 12.45 4.43 2.46
CA GLN A 31 13.00 3.63 3.55
C GLN A 31 13.33 4.49 4.79
N GLN A 32 13.99 5.63 4.60
CA GLN A 32 14.27 6.56 5.70
C GLN A 32 12.98 7.08 6.35
N TRP A 33 11.99 7.43 5.55
CA TRP A 33 10.67 7.84 6.04
C TRP A 33 9.99 6.72 6.84
N PHE A 34 9.95 5.50 6.30
CA PHE A 34 9.36 4.33 6.93
C PHE A 34 10.00 4.02 8.28
N TYR A 35 11.33 3.92 8.35
CA TYR A 35 12.04 3.67 9.60
C TYR A 35 11.91 4.83 10.59
N GLY A 36 11.84 6.08 10.08
CA GLY A 36 11.53 7.25 10.91
C GLY A 36 10.16 7.17 11.57
N LEU A 37 9.12 6.74 10.83
CA LEU A 37 7.79 6.48 11.39
C LEU A 37 7.83 5.38 12.46
N GLN A 38 8.48 4.26 12.16
CA GLN A 38 8.62 3.12 13.09
C GLN A 38 9.31 3.52 14.40
N SER A 39 10.40 4.29 14.33
CA SER A 39 11.13 4.79 15.52
C SER A 39 10.28 5.66 16.44
N ARG A 40 9.18 6.22 15.92
CA ARG A 40 8.22 7.06 16.65
C ARG A 40 6.99 6.29 17.12
N GLY A 41 6.97 4.97 16.94
CA GLY A 41 5.85 4.11 17.31
C GLY A 41 4.63 4.25 16.41
N VAL A 42 4.79 4.80 15.19
CA VAL A 42 3.72 4.82 14.20
C VAL A 42 3.51 3.41 13.68
N ARG A 43 2.28 2.91 13.77
CA ARG A 43 1.91 1.62 13.21
C ARG A 43 1.84 1.74 11.69
N VAL A 44 2.74 1.07 10.98
CA VAL A 44 2.74 1.02 9.51
C VAL A 44 2.29 -0.36 9.05
N ILE A 45 1.34 -0.39 8.12
CA ILE A 45 0.74 -1.64 7.63
C ILE A 45 0.56 -1.59 6.11
N THR A 46 0.27 -2.74 5.49
CA THR A 46 -0.16 -2.84 4.09
C THR A 46 -1.18 -3.96 3.90
N SER A 47 -1.82 -4.03 2.73
CA SER A 47 -2.76 -5.10 2.37
C SER A 47 -2.03 -6.30 1.78
N THR A 48 -2.56 -7.50 2.00
CA THR A 48 -2.15 -8.68 1.21
C THR A 48 -2.43 -8.52 -0.29
N LEU A 49 -3.35 -7.64 -0.69
CA LEU A 49 -3.53 -7.31 -2.12
C LEU A 49 -2.39 -6.45 -2.67
N CYS A 50 -1.84 -5.52 -1.89
CA CYS A 50 -0.66 -4.74 -2.29
C CYS A 50 0.54 -5.67 -2.49
N ASP A 51 0.73 -6.62 -1.58
CA ASP A 51 1.77 -7.66 -1.70
C ASP A 51 1.57 -8.52 -2.96
N TYR A 52 0.34 -8.98 -3.20
CA TYR A 52 0.00 -9.72 -4.41
C TYR A 52 0.32 -8.94 -5.70
N GLU A 53 -0.10 -7.67 -5.79
CA GLU A 53 0.16 -6.85 -6.97
C GLU A 53 1.65 -6.64 -7.22
N PHE A 54 2.40 -6.36 -6.16
CA PHE A 54 3.83 -6.17 -6.24
C PHE A 54 4.54 -7.45 -6.69
N ARG A 55 4.25 -8.59 -6.05
CA ARG A 55 4.83 -9.89 -6.42
C ARG A 55 4.46 -10.28 -7.84
N ARG A 56 3.19 -10.14 -8.23
CA ARG A 56 2.73 -10.41 -9.60
C ARG A 56 3.49 -9.57 -10.61
N GLY A 57 3.64 -8.27 -10.36
CA GLY A 57 4.37 -7.37 -11.25
C GLY A 57 5.85 -7.71 -11.43
N LEU A 58 6.51 -8.22 -10.39
CA LEU A 58 7.90 -8.67 -10.48
C LEU A 58 8.05 -10.03 -11.17
N LEU A 59 7.17 -10.99 -10.84
CA LEU A 59 7.16 -12.33 -11.44
C LEU A 59 6.82 -12.30 -12.94
N GLU A 60 5.90 -11.42 -13.33
CA GLU A 60 5.54 -11.22 -14.74
C GLU A 60 6.75 -10.70 -15.55
N ARG A 61 7.52 -9.76 -14.99
CA ARG A 61 8.71 -9.19 -15.64
C ARG A 61 9.90 -10.15 -15.70
N SER A 62 10.05 -11.02 -14.70
CA SER A 62 11.18 -11.96 -14.68
C SER A 62 11.03 -13.09 -15.70
N GLY A 63 9.80 -13.38 -16.15
CA GLY A 63 9.51 -14.50 -17.05
C GLY A 63 9.87 -15.88 -16.48
N ASN A 64 10.25 -15.94 -15.20
CA ASN A 64 10.83 -17.12 -14.57
C ASN A 64 10.29 -17.25 -13.15
N ALA A 65 9.42 -18.25 -12.94
CA ALA A 65 8.74 -18.49 -11.67
C ALA A 65 9.68 -18.98 -10.55
N ASN A 66 10.89 -19.42 -10.91
CA ASN A 66 11.80 -20.10 -9.98
C ASN A 66 12.85 -19.18 -9.34
N GLN A 67 12.92 -17.89 -9.71
CA GLN A 67 13.85 -16.94 -9.09
C GLN A 67 13.08 -15.78 -8.47
N LEU A 68 13.16 -15.68 -7.14
CA LEU A 68 12.59 -14.55 -6.41
C LEU A 68 13.38 -13.29 -6.74
N ALA A 69 12.67 -12.26 -7.22
CA ALA A 69 13.27 -10.94 -7.43
C ALA A 69 13.71 -10.36 -6.07
N PRO A 70 14.83 -9.63 -5.98
CA PRO A 70 15.34 -9.11 -4.71
C PRO A 70 14.34 -8.33 -3.86
N GLY A 71 13.40 -7.59 -4.48
CA GLY A 71 12.36 -6.89 -3.72
C GLY A 71 11.30 -7.79 -3.08
N VAL A 72 11.08 -9.00 -3.63
CA VAL A 72 10.20 -10.00 -3.00
C VAL A 72 10.86 -10.54 -1.74
N ILE A 73 12.16 -10.81 -1.80
CA ILE A 73 12.95 -11.27 -0.64
C ILE A 73 12.90 -10.21 0.47
N GLU A 74 13.02 -8.92 0.13
CA GLU A 74 12.91 -7.84 1.10
C GLU A 74 11.54 -7.80 1.78
N LEU A 75 10.44 -8.00 1.04
CA LEU A 75 9.10 -8.07 1.63
C LEU A 75 8.93 -9.26 2.57
N ASP A 76 9.49 -10.43 2.21
CA ASP A 76 9.48 -11.61 3.08
C ASP A 76 10.20 -11.30 4.40
N ILE A 77 11.36 -10.64 4.35
CA ILE A 77 12.10 -10.20 5.54
C ILE A 77 11.27 -9.22 6.38
N LEU A 78 10.67 -8.18 5.77
CA LEU A 78 9.87 -7.19 6.48
C LEU A 78 8.63 -7.83 7.16
N ALA A 79 8.02 -8.82 6.53
CA ALA A 79 6.89 -9.58 7.07
C ALA A 79 7.33 -10.50 8.23
N GLU A 80 8.36 -11.34 8.01
CA GLU A 80 8.82 -12.34 8.99
C GLU A 80 9.41 -11.70 10.25
N THR A 81 10.05 -10.55 10.12
CA THR A 81 10.58 -9.77 11.24
C THR A 81 9.51 -8.98 11.99
N GLY A 82 8.28 -8.91 11.47
CA GLY A 82 7.19 -8.12 12.03
C GLY A 82 7.39 -6.60 11.92
N ILE A 83 8.36 -6.15 11.11
CA ILE A 83 8.62 -4.72 10.86
C ILE A 83 7.47 -4.08 10.06
N LEU A 84 6.86 -4.84 9.16
CA LEU A 84 5.68 -4.42 8.40
C LEU A 84 4.55 -5.44 8.56
N GLU A 85 3.38 -4.96 8.97
CA GLU A 85 2.18 -5.78 9.12
C GLU A 85 1.44 -5.90 7.77
N PHE A 86 1.11 -7.12 7.36
CA PHE A 86 0.31 -7.41 6.17
C PHE A 86 -1.08 -7.90 6.61
N ILE A 87 -2.10 -7.07 6.40
CA ILE A 87 -3.47 -7.39 6.82
C ILE A 87 -4.27 -8.06 5.68
N PRO A 88 -4.94 -9.21 5.94
CA PRO A 88 -5.73 -9.88 4.92
C PRO A 88 -7.00 -9.11 4.60
N VAL A 89 -7.44 -9.17 3.34
CA VAL A 89 -8.76 -8.64 2.95
C VAL A 89 -9.85 -9.53 3.54
N SER A 90 -10.66 -8.94 4.39
CA SER A 90 -11.80 -9.57 5.03
C SER A 90 -13.04 -9.55 4.14
N ARG A 91 -14.05 -10.33 4.50
CA ARG A 91 -15.38 -10.26 3.84
C ARG A 91 -16.01 -8.88 3.96
N LYS A 92 -15.77 -8.16 5.07
CA LYS A 92 -16.32 -6.82 5.27
C LYS A 92 -15.72 -5.83 4.28
N ASP A 93 -14.39 -5.91 4.07
CA ASP A 93 -13.66 -5.11 3.10
C ASP A 93 -14.22 -5.32 1.69
N ALA A 94 -14.40 -6.58 1.29
CA ALA A 94 -14.92 -6.93 -0.04
C ALA A 94 -16.36 -6.40 -0.27
N ILE A 95 -17.23 -6.44 0.74
CA ILE A 95 -18.61 -5.94 0.64
C ILE A 95 -18.61 -4.42 0.48
N LEU A 96 -17.84 -3.71 1.31
CA LEU A 96 -17.76 -2.25 1.24
C LEU A 96 -17.14 -1.82 -0.10
N ALA A 97 -16.08 -2.49 -0.54
CA ALA A 97 -15.44 -2.23 -1.83
C ALA A 97 -16.41 -2.39 -3.01
N ALA A 98 -17.25 -3.43 -3.01
CA ALA A 98 -18.24 -3.65 -4.05
C ALA A 98 -19.25 -2.49 -4.13
N GLN A 99 -19.70 -1.98 -2.98
CA GLN A 99 -20.59 -0.82 -2.93
C GLN A 99 -19.89 0.44 -3.43
N MET A 100 -18.68 0.73 -2.94
CA MET A 100 -17.88 1.88 -3.36
C MET A 100 -17.61 1.91 -4.87
N TRP A 101 -17.42 0.73 -5.48
CA TRP A 101 -17.22 0.61 -6.91
C TRP A 101 -18.48 0.99 -7.71
N VAL A 102 -19.66 0.55 -7.25
CA VAL A 102 -20.94 0.93 -7.88
C VAL A 102 -21.18 2.42 -7.76
N ASP A 103 -20.95 2.99 -6.57
CA ASP A 103 -21.15 4.42 -6.30
C ASP A 103 -20.24 5.28 -7.21
N ALA A 104 -18.98 4.89 -7.36
CA ALA A 104 -18.04 5.59 -8.25
C ALA A 104 -18.47 5.58 -9.73
N GLN A 105 -19.17 4.52 -10.17
CA GLN A 105 -19.72 4.47 -11.53
C GLN A 105 -20.97 5.34 -11.68
N ALA A 106 -21.83 5.39 -10.67
CA ALA A 106 -23.01 6.26 -10.66
C ALA A 106 -22.62 7.74 -10.75
N ASP A 107 -21.49 8.12 -10.12
CA ASP A 107 -20.91 9.46 -10.16
C ASP A 107 -20.21 9.81 -11.49
N GLY A 108 -20.24 8.92 -12.48
CA GLY A 108 -19.64 9.12 -13.80
C GLY A 108 -18.10 9.10 -13.79
N ARG A 109 -17.47 8.50 -12.77
CA ARG A 109 -16.02 8.49 -12.58
C ARG A 109 -15.48 7.06 -12.40
N PRO A 110 -15.57 6.19 -13.42
CA PRO A 110 -15.03 4.83 -13.33
C PRO A 110 -13.53 4.87 -13.06
N THR A 111 -13.09 4.11 -12.05
CA THR A 111 -11.69 4.03 -11.60
C THR A 111 -10.90 2.90 -12.26
N SER A 112 -11.59 1.91 -12.81
CA SER A 112 -11.01 0.80 -13.56
C SER A 112 -11.93 0.36 -14.69
N ASP A 113 -11.38 -0.43 -15.62
CA ASP A 113 -12.19 -1.11 -16.64
C ASP A 113 -13.23 -1.99 -15.95
N LYS A 114 -14.47 -2.02 -16.45
CA LYS A 114 -15.56 -2.85 -15.92
C LYS A 114 -15.20 -4.34 -15.82
N LYS A 115 -14.20 -4.79 -16.57
CA LYS A 115 -13.71 -6.18 -16.58
C LYS A 115 -12.58 -6.46 -15.58
N LYS A 116 -12.06 -5.45 -14.88
CA LYS A 116 -10.92 -5.60 -13.96
C LYS A 116 -11.38 -5.47 -12.51
N ILE A 117 -10.79 -6.29 -11.65
CA ILE A 117 -10.88 -6.08 -10.20
C ILE A 117 -10.14 -4.79 -9.88
N ASP A 118 -10.82 -3.88 -9.18
CA ASP A 118 -10.27 -2.59 -8.79
C ASP A 118 -9.64 -2.69 -7.40
N ILE A 119 -8.33 -2.94 -7.36
CA ILE A 119 -7.61 -3.15 -6.10
C ILE A 119 -7.55 -1.86 -5.29
N ASP A 120 -7.43 -0.69 -5.94
CA ASP A 120 -7.45 0.62 -5.28
C ASP A 120 -8.75 0.82 -4.47
N VAL A 121 -9.89 0.40 -5.02
CA VAL A 121 -11.18 0.45 -4.31
C VAL A 121 -11.18 -0.51 -3.11
N ILE A 122 -10.64 -1.72 -3.26
CA ILE A 122 -10.62 -2.71 -2.18
C ILE A 122 -9.71 -2.26 -1.02
N ILE A 123 -8.50 -1.79 -1.31
CA ILE A 123 -7.60 -1.30 -0.26
C ILE A 123 -8.12 -0.01 0.38
N SER A 124 -8.86 0.81 -0.36
CA SER A 124 -9.54 1.99 0.20
C SER A 124 -10.65 1.59 1.16
N ALA A 125 -11.46 0.58 0.81
CA ALA A 125 -12.47 0.02 1.72
C ALA A 125 -11.84 -0.55 3.00
N GLN A 126 -10.74 -1.29 2.86
CA GLN A 126 -9.97 -1.82 3.98
C GLN A 126 -9.42 -0.70 4.88
N CYS A 127 -8.94 0.40 4.29
CA CYS A 127 -8.49 1.58 5.01
C CYS A 127 -9.62 2.24 5.82
N LEU A 128 -10.83 2.34 5.24
CA LEU A 128 -12.01 2.88 5.94
C LEU A 128 -12.47 2.00 7.10
N ILE A 129 -12.49 0.68 6.92
CA ILE A 129 -12.85 -0.25 7.99
C ILE A 129 -11.80 -0.21 9.10
N LEU A 130 -10.51 -0.15 8.75
CA LEU A 130 -9.45 0.01 9.73
C LEU A 130 -9.60 1.30 10.55
N GLN A 131 -10.00 2.41 9.91
CA GLN A 131 -10.30 3.66 10.60
C GLN A 131 -11.49 3.52 11.58
N GLN A 132 -12.52 2.76 11.21
CA GLN A 132 -13.67 2.49 12.08
C GLN A 132 -13.30 1.59 13.27
N ASP A 133 -12.46 0.58 13.03
CA ASP A 133 -12.01 -0.37 14.04
C ASP A 133 -10.98 0.21 15.03
N ASN A 134 -10.38 1.36 14.71
CA ASN A 134 -9.38 2.05 15.55
C ASN A 134 -9.83 3.47 15.92
N PRO A 135 -10.92 3.62 16.71
CA PRO A 135 -11.43 4.93 17.09
C PRO A 135 -10.38 5.74 17.87
N GLY A 136 -10.23 7.02 17.52
CA GLY A 136 -9.23 7.91 18.13
C GLY A 136 -7.83 7.83 17.51
N GLN A 137 -7.60 6.95 16.53
CA GLN A 137 -6.40 6.98 15.70
C GLN A 137 -6.73 7.51 14.31
N SER A 138 -5.88 8.37 13.74
CA SER A 138 -5.92 8.68 12.31
C SER A 138 -5.36 7.52 11.50
N VAL A 139 -6.02 7.16 10.40
CA VAL A 139 -5.55 6.19 9.41
C VAL A 139 -5.38 6.91 8.08
N VAL A 140 -4.14 6.99 7.60
CA VAL A 140 -3.82 7.65 6.33
C VAL A 140 -3.21 6.65 5.35
N MET A 141 -3.74 6.61 4.13
CA MET A 141 -3.11 5.87 3.05
C MET A 141 -1.93 6.65 2.46
N ALA A 142 -0.73 6.11 2.58
CA ALA A 142 0.46 6.59 1.91
C ALA A 142 0.45 6.09 0.47
N THR A 143 0.45 7.02 -0.48
CA THR A 143 0.41 6.72 -1.91
C THR A 143 1.27 7.70 -2.70
N THR A 144 1.67 7.34 -3.92
CA THR A 144 2.16 8.30 -4.92
C THR A 144 1.05 8.76 -5.87
N ASN A 145 -0.14 8.14 -5.80
CA ASN A 145 -1.30 8.38 -6.66
C ASN A 145 -2.54 8.91 -5.90
N ILE A 146 -2.39 10.09 -5.28
CA ILE A 146 -3.43 10.70 -4.43
C ILE A 146 -4.78 10.83 -5.14
N LYS A 147 -4.79 11.19 -6.43
CA LYS A 147 -6.02 11.46 -7.20
C LYS A 147 -6.96 10.24 -7.31
N HIS A 148 -6.40 9.04 -7.25
CA HIS A 148 -7.18 7.80 -7.32
C HIS A 148 -7.73 7.42 -5.96
N ILE A 149 -6.91 7.51 -4.91
CA ILE A 149 -7.27 7.05 -3.56
C ILE A 149 -8.08 8.07 -2.77
N SER A 150 -7.74 9.36 -2.82
CA SER A 150 -8.33 10.42 -1.96
C SER A 150 -9.84 10.64 -2.15
N ARG A 151 -10.44 10.05 -3.19
CA ARG A 151 -11.90 10.05 -3.37
C ARG A 151 -12.62 9.06 -2.46
N TYR A 152 -11.88 8.10 -1.89
CA TYR A 152 -12.42 6.98 -1.12
C TYR A 152 -12.05 7.04 0.36
N CYS A 153 -10.80 7.36 0.68
CA CYS A 153 -10.33 7.44 2.06
C CYS A 153 -9.31 8.56 2.26
N GLU A 154 -8.94 8.82 3.51
CA GLU A 154 -7.86 9.75 3.85
C GLU A 154 -6.54 9.23 3.25
N ALA A 155 -5.95 10.03 2.37
CA ALA A 155 -4.74 9.67 1.65
C ALA A 155 -3.83 10.88 1.45
N ALA A 156 -2.53 10.65 1.49
CA ALA A 156 -1.52 11.68 1.32
C ALA A 156 -0.36 11.16 0.48
N ASN A 157 0.41 12.09 -0.11
CA ASN A 157 1.73 11.72 -0.58
C ASN A 157 2.52 11.19 0.62
N TRP A 158 3.26 10.09 0.46
CA TRP A 158 4.10 9.58 1.54
C TRP A 158 5.06 10.65 2.10
N GLN A 159 5.52 11.59 1.26
CA GLN A 159 6.41 12.68 1.66
C GLN A 159 5.74 13.68 2.62
N ASP A 160 4.41 13.81 2.55
CA ASP A 160 3.64 14.77 3.33
C ASP A 160 3.21 14.21 4.68
N ILE A 161 3.31 12.90 4.89
CA ILE A 161 2.99 12.24 6.16
C ILE A 161 4.14 12.48 7.15
N LYS A 162 3.89 13.33 8.14
CA LYS A 162 4.84 13.68 9.21
C LYS A 162 4.35 13.19 10.57
N PHE A 163 5.30 13.05 11.51
CA PHE A 163 5.06 12.81 12.93
C PHE A 163 6.03 13.65 13.76
#